data_AF-A0A9K3D5B0-F1
#
_entry.id   AF-A0A9K3D5B0-F1
#
_cell.length_a   1.000
_cell.length_b   1.000
_cell.length_c   1.000
_cell.angle_alpha   90.00
_cell.angle_beta   90.00
_cell.angle_gamma   90.00
#
_symmetry.space_group_name_H-M   'P 1'
#
loop_
_entity.id
_entity.type
_entity.pdbx_description
1 polymer ?
#
loop_
_entity_poly.entity_id
_entity_poly.type
_entity_poly.pdbx_seq_one_letter_code
_entity_poly.pdbx_strand_id
1 'polypeptide(L)'
;GTGSAGPVGEYECDTPVSSFLTGMKALAKKYPDPAAVVFTGDAQWHAHAGTYFREYDAQDVLDSVGIVASALSEAWPSSPILPVMGNHDNYPLDMLSVDDRGLEWLAEVSGQYKSNVPFLAQGSVMPDFEQGGYYKYDIEDTDISVIVLDSCLCDPMNFYALLDDGKQ
;
A
#
# COMPACT_ATOMS: atom_id res chain seq x y z
N GLY A 1 -19.16 18.97 7.70
CA GLY A 1 -18.49 20.24 8.05
C GLY A 1 -19.10 21.40 7.26
N THR A 2 -18.68 22.62 7.55
CA THR A 2 -19.07 23.86 6.83
C THR A 2 -18.12 24.20 5.67
N GLY A 3 -17.33 23.22 5.19
CA GLY A 3 -16.28 23.41 4.20
C GLY A 3 -16.79 23.50 2.76
N SER A 4 -15.94 24.00 1.86
CA SER A 4 -16.19 24.15 0.41
C SER A 4 -15.96 22.87 -0.40
N ALA A 5 -15.76 21.72 0.27
CA ALA A 5 -15.32 20.51 -0.39
C ALA A 5 -16.23 20.11 -1.55
N GLY A 6 -15.63 20.03 -2.74
CA GLY A 6 -16.32 19.62 -3.95
C GLY A 6 -16.58 18.11 -3.99
N PRO A 7 -17.45 17.64 -4.91
CA PRO A 7 -17.77 16.22 -5.04
C PRO A 7 -16.59 15.33 -5.48
N VAL A 8 -15.50 15.95 -5.93
CA VAL A 8 -14.28 15.25 -6.40
C VAL A 8 -13.07 15.44 -5.47
N GLY A 9 -13.21 16.22 -4.40
CA GLY A 9 -12.11 16.59 -3.51
C GLY A 9 -12.01 18.10 -3.30
N GLU A 10 -10.98 18.49 -2.56
CA GLU A 10 -10.65 19.87 -2.20
C GLU A 10 -9.14 19.98 -1.94
N TYR A 11 -8.59 21.18 -2.02
CA TYR A 11 -7.20 21.43 -1.65
C TYR A 11 -6.94 21.09 -0.18
N GLU A 12 -5.73 20.60 0.12
CA GLU A 12 -5.30 20.19 1.47
C GLU A 12 -6.16 19.08 2.12
N CYS A 13 -6.94 18.35 1.31
CA CYS A 13 -7.71 17.19 1.74
C CYS A 13 -7.26 15.93 0.98
N ASP A 14 -7.45 14.77 1.60
CA ASP A 14 -7.24 13.48 0.92
C ASP A 14 -8.30 13.21 -0.16
N THR A 15 -7.96 12.26 -1.02
CA THR A 15 -8.78 11.92 -2.19
C THR A 15 -10.03 11.14 -1.77
N PRO A 16 -11.25 11.58 -2.14
CA PRO A 16 -12.45 10.78 -1.94
C PRO A 16 -12.37 9.46 -2.71
N VAL A 17 -12.87 8.36 -2.12
CA VAL A 17 -12.90 7.03 -2.77
C VAL A 17 -13.56 7.09 -4.16
N SER A 18 -14.62 7.86 -4.33
CA SER A 18 -15.29 8.05 -5.63
C SER A 18 -14.37 8.65 -6.69
N SER A 19 -13.53 9.62 -6.33
CA SER A 19 -12.55 10.24 -7.22
C SER A 19 -11.45 9.26 -7.58
N PHE A 20 -10.93 8.54 -6.59
CA PHE A 20 -9.92 7.50 -6.80
C PHE A 20 -10.43 6.45 -7.79
N LEU A 21 -11.60 5.85 -7.54
CA LEU A 21 -12.20 4.84 -8.44
C LEU A 21 -12.47 5.38 -9.84
N THR A 22 -12.86 6.66 -9.97
CA THR A 22 -13.06 7.31 -11.27
C THR A 22 -11.73 7.47 -12.01
N GLY A 23 -10.67 7.86 -11.31
CA GLY A 23 -9.30 7.94 -11.83
C GLY A 23 -8.81 6.58 -12.33
N MET A 24 -8.98 5.53 -11.53
CA MET A 24 -8.61 4.15 -11.90
C MET A 24 -9.30 3.70 -13.20
N LYS A 25 -10.61 3.94 -13.33
CA LYS A 25 -11.37 3.62 -14.57
C LYS A 25 -10.84 4.39 -15.78
N ALA A 26 -10.48 5.67 -15.61
CA ALA A 26 -9.92 6.48 -16.68
C ALA A 26 -8.53 5.98 -17.10
N LEU A 27 -7.69 5.58 -16.14
CA LEU A 27 -6.36 5.01 -16.38
C LEU A 27 -6.46 3.66 -17.09
N ALA A 28 -7.30 2.75 -16.62
CA ALA A 28 -7.54 1.45 -17.24
C ALA A 28 -8.02 1.60 -18.70
N LYS A 29 -8.87 2.60 -18.99
CA LYS A 29 -9.29 2.90 -20.37
C LYS A 29 -8.12 3.37 -21.25
N LYS A 30 -7.17 4.12 -20.69
CA LYS A 30 -6.03 4.68 -21.42
C LYS A 30 -4.90 3.64 -21.60
N TYR A 31 -4.72 2.79 -20.61
CA TYR A 31 -3.68 1.76 -20.54
C TYR A 31 -4.34 0.42 -20.17
N PRO A 32 -4.98 -0.27 -21.13
CA PRO A 32 -5.81 -1.44 -20.83
C PRO A 32 -5.01 -2.69 -20.47
N ASP A 33 -3.75 -2.79 -20.89
CA ASP A 33 -2.93 -4.00 -20.76
C ASP A 33 -1.46 -3.64 -20.48
N PRO A 34 -1.14 -3.08 -19.30
CA PRO A 34 0.25 -2.86 -18.89
C PRO A 34 0.94 -4.19 -18.58
N ALA A 35 2.24 -4.28 -18.86
CA ALA A 35 3.05 -5.45 -18.51
C ALA A 35 3.14 -5.69 -17.00
N ALA A 36 3.06 -4.62 -16.20
CA ALA A 36 2.88 -4.66 -14.75
C ALA A 36 2.34 -3.30 -14.27
N VAL A 37 1.69 -3.30 -13.12
CA VAL A 37 1.25 -2.11 -12.40
C VAL A 37 2.03 -2.02 -11.10
N VAL A 38 2.80 -0.95 -10.92
CA VAL A 38 3.50 -0.69 -9.66
C VAL A 38 2.66 0.30 -8.86
N PHE A 39 2.24 -0.11 -7.66
CA PHE A 39 1.53 0.76 -6.72
C PHE A 39 2.43 1.01 -5.51
N THR A 40 2.84 2.26 -5.31
CA THR A 40 3.90 2.61 -4.36
C THR A 40 3.40 2.90 -2.94
N GLY A 41 2.25 2.36 -2.55
CA GLY A 41 1.70 2.52 -1.20
C GLY A 41 0.96 3.84 -0.95
N ASP A 42 0.82 4.14 0.34
CA ASP A 42 0.05 5.27 0.91
C ASP A 42 -1.43 5.22 0.53
N ALA A 43 -2.07 4.09 0.85
CA ALA A 43 -3.50 3.90 0.67
C ALA A 43 -4.33 4.65 1.73
N GLN A 44 -3.79 4.78 2.94
CA GLN A 44 -4.49 5.38 4.06
C GLN A 44 -4.37 6.92 4.06
N TRP A 45 -5.49 7.57 4.38
CA TRP A 45 -5.60 9.02 4.47
C TRP A 45 -4.85 9.61 5.69
N HIS A 46 -4.60 10.91 5.66
CA HIS A 46 -3.95 11.66 6.73
C HIS A 46 -4.96 12.01 7.83
N ALA A 47 -4.75 11.52 9.05
CA ALA A 47 -5.56 11.97 10.17
C ALA A 47 -5.23 13.40 10.59
N HIS A 48 -6.24 14.12 11.11
CA HIS A 48 -6.03 15.49 11.55
C HIS A 48 -5.14 15.56 12.80
N ALA A 49 -4.32 16.61 12.84
CA ALA A 49 -3.46 16.88 13.99
C ALA A 49 -4.30 17.06 15.26
N GLY A 50 -4.10 16.17 16.24
CA GLY A 50 -4.81 16.17 17.53
C GLY A 50 -5.98 15.20 17.63
N THR A 51 -6.40 14.56 16.54
CA THR A 51 -7.45 13.53 16.54
C THR A 51 -6.95 12.16 16.07
N TYR A 52 -5.68 12.04 15.66
CA TYR A 52 -5.03 10.79 15.24
C TYR A 52 -5.44 9.56 16.05
N PHE A 53 -5.26 9.55 17.37
CA PHE A 53 -5.58 8.39 18.22
C PHE A 53 -7.08 8.03 18.30
N ARG A 54 -7.96 8.89 17.79
CA ARG A 54 -9.40 8.66 17.72
C ARG A 54 -9.86 8.25 16.32
N GLU A 55 -9.13 8.67 15.30
CA GLU A 55 -9.53 8.60 13.91
C GLU A 55 -8.71 7.58 13.12
N TYR A 56 -7.56 7.14 13.63
CA TYR A 56 -6.64 6.24 12.97
C TYR A 56 -6.50 4.94 13.76
N ASP A 57 -7.08 3.85 13.25
CA ASP A 57 -6.95 2.50 13.79
C ASP A 57 -6.31 1.55 12.76
N ALA A 58 -5.76 0.43 13.23
CA ALA A 58 -5.17 -0.61 12.40
C ALA A 58 -6.16 -1.11 11.33
N GLN A 59 -7.42 -1.30 11.72
CA GLN A 59 -8.45 -1.77 10.80
C GLN A 59 -8.75 -0.76 9.68
N ASP A 60 -8.70 0.55 9.96
CA ASP A 60 -8.91 1.57 8.95
C ASP A 60 -7.79 1.54 7.88
N VAL A 61 -6.55 1.26 8.29
CA VAL A 61 -5.42 1.08 7.37
C VAL A 61 -5.66 -0.14 6.47
N LEU A 62 -6.00 -1.29 7.07
CA LEU A 62 -6.28 -2.52 6.32
C LEU A 62 -7.45 -2.37 5.35
N ASP A 63 -8.52 -1.68 5.76
CA ASP A 63 -9.68 -1.41 4.91
C ASP A 63 -9.30 -0.52 3.72
N SER A 64 -8.48 0.52 3.93
CA SER A 64 -7.98 1.38 2.85
C SER A 64 -7.09 0.61 1.87
N VAL A 65 -6.16 -0.22 2.37
CA VAL A 65 -5.35 -1.11 1.52
C VAL A 65 -6.24 -2.05 0.72
N GLY A 66 -7.27 -2.65 1.35
CA GLY A 66 -8.23 -3.52 0.68
C GLY A 66 -9.01 -2.82 -0.43
N ILE A 67 -9.48 -1.60 -0.20
CA ILE A 67 -10.17 -0.77 -1.21
C ILE A 67 -9.25 -0.51 -2.41
N VAL A 68 -8.00 -0.10 -2.15
CA VAL A 68 -7.03 0.19 -3.21
C VAL A 68 -6.67 -1.08 -3.98
N ALA A 69 -6.38 -2.19 -3.28
CA ALA A 69 -6.06 -3.47 -3.87
C ALA A 69 -7.20 -3.98 -4.78
N SER A 70 -8.45 -3.87 -4.31
CA SER A 70 -9.65 -4.22 -5.09
C SER A 70 -9.77 -3.34 -6.34
N ALA A 71 -9.60 -2.03 -6.22
CA ALA A 71 -9.67 -1.11 -7.35
C ALA A 71 -8.59 -1.36 -8.41
N LEU A 72 -7.36 -1.70 -7.98
CA LEU A 72 -6.26 -2.07 -8.87
C LEU A 72 -6.57 -3.37 -9.63
N SER A 73 -7.07 -4.38 -8.92
CA SER A 73 -7.48 -5.68 -9.47
C SER A 73 -8.62 -5.54 -10.48
N GLU A 74 -9.62 -4.70 -10.19
CA GLU A 74 -10.71 -4.40 -11.11
C GLU A 74 -10.25 -3.62 -12.35
N ALA A 75 -9.29 -2.71 -12.18
CA ALA A 75 -8.75 -1.90 -13.27
C ALA A 75 -7.90 -2.73 -14.25
N TRP A 76 -7.10 -3.68 -13.74
CA TRP A 76 -6.19 -4.51 -14.54
C TRP A 76 -6.22 -5.98 -14.09
N PRO A 77 -7.30 -6.72 -14.42
CA PRO A 77 -7.51 -8.09 -13.92
C PRO A 77 -6.52 -9.12 -14.48
N SER A 78 -5.83 -8.81 -15.57
CA SER A 78 -4.86 -9.69 -16.23
C SER A 78 -3.40 -9.26 -16.04
N SER A 79 -3.15 -8.07 -15.49
CA SER A 79 -1.79 -7.56 -15.31
C SER A 79 -1.28 -7.87 -13.90
N PRO A 80 0.01 -8.19 -13.74
CA PRO A 80 0.65 -8.24 -12.44
C PRO A 80 0.50 -6.91 -11.70
N ILE A 81 0.00 -6.96 -10.46
CA ILE A 81 -0.02 -5.81 -9.54
C ILE A 81 1.12 -6.00 -8.54
N LEU A 82 2.01 -5.01 -8.46
CA LEU A 82 3.21 -5.01 -7.63
C LEU A 82 3.05 -3.93 -6.55
N PRO A 83 2.50 -4.26 -5.37
CA PRO A 83 2.37 -3.31 -4.27
C PRO A 83 3.72 -3.08 -3.58
N VAL A 84 3.90 -1.87 -3.07
CA VAL A 84 4.99 -1.44 -2.19
C VAL A 84 4.36 -0.89 -0.91
N MET A 85 5.04 -1.06 0.22
CA MET A 85 4.63 -0.43 1.48
C MET A 85 4.90 1.07 1.45
N GLY A 86 3.87 1.87 1.70
CA GLY A 86 4.00 3.29 2.06
C GLY A 86 4.08 3.49 3.57
N ASN A 87 4.55 4.65 4.00
CA ASN A 87 4.65 4.95 5.43
C ASN A 87 3.26 5.07 6.09
N HIS A 88 2.25 5.49 5.33
CA HIS A 88 0.84 5.49 5.77
C HIS A 88 0.18 4.10 5.75
N ASP A 89 0.81 3.09 5.15
CA ASP A 89 0.30 1.71 5.19
C ASP A 89 0.74 0.96 6.47
N ASN A 90 1.38 1.66 7.40
CA ASN A 90 1.77 1.14 8.71
C ASN A 90 0.78 1.55 9.80
N TYR A 91 0.69 0.67 10.82
CA TYR A 91 0.03 1.00 12.06
C TYR A 91 0.91 0.67 13.28
N PRO A 92 1.23 1.65 14.13
CA PRO A 92 0.96 3.10 13.97
C PRO A 92 1.65 3.69 12.73
N LEU A 93 1.16 4.85 12.24
CA LEU A 93 1.73 5.61 11.12
C LEU A 93 3.26 5.72 11.25
N ASP A 94 3.97 5.53 10.12
CA ASP A 94 5.44 5.55 9.99
C ASP A 94 6.18 4.42 10.73
N MET A 95 5.50 3.67 11.60
CA MET A 95 6.15 2.77 12.55
C MET A 95 6.14 1.33 12.02
N LEU A 96 7.28 0.90 11.48
CA LEU A 96 7.52 -0.49 11.07
C LEU A 96 8.67 -1.10 11.88
N SER A 97 8.36 -2.10 12.72
CA SER A 97 9.39 -2.85 13.46
C SER A 97 9.92 -4.02 12.62
N VAL A 98 11.13 -4.49 12.95
CA VAL A 98 11.74 -5.69 12.33
C VAL A 98 11.58 -6.95 13.18
N ASP A 99 10.80 -6.87 14.26
CA ASP A 99 10.47 -8.00 15.13
C ASP A 99 9.14 -8.66 14.72
N ASP A 100 8.73 -9.69 15.47
CA ASP A 100 7.52 -10.46 15.19
C ASP A 100 6.27 -9.59 14.98
N ARG A 101 6.17 -8.43 15.63
CA ARG A 101 5.01 -7.52 15.49
C ARG A 101 4.95 -6.88 14.09
N GLY A 102 6.10 -6.50 13.55
CA GLY A 102 6.19 -5.94 12.20
C GLY A 102 5.93 -7.00 11.14
N LEU A 103 6.42 -8.23 11.37
CA LEU A 103 6.13 -9.37 10.49
C LEU A 103 4.66 -9.75 10.52
N GLU A 104 4.02 -9.73 11.70
CA GLU A 104 2.57 -9.92 11.84
C GLU A 104 1.80 -8.83 11.08
N TRP A 105 2.21 -7.56 11.18
CA TRP A 105 1.59 -6.47 10.44
C TRP A 105 1.72 -6.63 8.92
N LEU A 106 2.91 -6.96 8.42
CA LEU A 106 3.14 -7.24 7.00
C LEU A 106 2.28 -8.41 6.51
N ALA A 107 2.04 -9.42 7.36
CA ALA A 107 1.14 -10.53 7.04
C ALA A 107 -0.33 -10.11 6.95
N GLU A 108 -0.80 -9.18 7.79
CA GLU A 108 -2.15 -8.61 7.70
C GLU A 108 -2.33 -7.78 6.42
N VAL A 109 -1.36 -6.92 6.10
CA VAL A 109 -1.37 -6.12 4.87
C VAL A 109 -1.30 -7.03 3.63
N SER A 110 -0.41 -8.02 3.63
CA SER A 110 -0.36 -9.08 2.59
C SER A 110 -1.71 -9.79 2.45
N GLY A 111 -2.40 -10.04 3.57
CA GLY A 111 -3.75 -10.59 3.60
C GLY A 111 -4.73 -9.79 2.74
N GLN A 112 -4.72 -8.46 2.86
CA GLN A 112 -5.58 -7.58 2.05
C GLN A 112 -5.26 -7.69 0.56
N TYR A 113 -3.98 -7.69 0.20
CA TYR A 113 -3.56 -7.85 -1.19
C TYR A 113 -3.95 -9.22 -1.75
N LYS A 114 -3.68 -10.32 -1.05
CA LYS A 114 -4.05 -11.68 -1.48
C LYS A 114 -5.56 -11.83 -1.63
N SER A 115 -6.35 -11.29 -0.70
CA SER A 115 -7.82 -11.40 -0.75
C SER A 115 -8.44 -10.65 -1.94
N ASN A 116 -7.80 -9.58 -2.42
CA ASN A 116 -8.37 -8.71 -3.46
C ASN A 116 -7.68 -8.84 -4.83
N VAL A 117 -6.45 -9.35 -4.89
CA VAL A 117 -5.62 -9.44 -6.11
C VAL A 117 -5.29 -10.92 -6.39
N PRO A 118 -5.97 -11.58 -7.35
CA PRO A 118 -5.76 -13.00 -7.65
C PRO A 118 -4.31 -13.37 -8.01
N PHE A 119 -3.62 -12.48 -8.71
CA PHE A 119 -2.19 -12.63 -9.04
C PHE A 119 -1.32 -12.81 -7.79
N LEU A 120 -1.59 -12.03 -6.73
CA LEU A 120 -0.81 -12.08 -5.49
C LEU A 120 -1.19 -13.27 -4.61
N ALA A 121 -2.46 -13.69 -4.63
CA ALA A 121 -2.89 -14.92 -3.93
C ALA A 121 -2.24 -16.19 -4.48
N GLN A 122 -1.93 -16.23 -5.78
CA GLN A 122 -1.37 -17.41 -6.45
C GLN A 122 0.14 -17.29 -6.73
N GLY A 123 0.68 -16.07 -6.62
CA GLY A 123 2.07 -15.76 -6.90
C GLY A 123 3.03 -16.15 -5.78
N SER A 124 4.33 -16.05 -6.08
CA SER A 124 5.41 -16.42 -5.16
C SER A 124 6.04 -15.25 -4.39
N VAL A 125 5.58 -14.01 -4.63
CA VAL A 125 6.22 -12.80 -4.07
C VAL A 125 5.74 -12.44 -2.67
N MET A 126 4.52 -12.84 -2.29
CA MET A 126 3.95 -12.51 -0.98
C MET A 126 4.69 -13.12 0.22
N PRO A 127 5.26 -14.35 0.14
CA PRO A 127 6.13 -14.86 1.20
C PRO A 127 7.37 -14.00 1.49
N ASP A 128 7.96 -13.36 0.47
CA ASP A 128 9.10 -12.45 0.66
C ASP A 128 8.61 -11.12 1.25
N PHE A 129 7.47 -10.61 0.76
CA PHE A 129 6.82 -9.42 1.30
C PHE A 129 6.48 -9.60 2.80
N GLU A 130 5.98 -10.76 3.21
CA GLU A 130 5.67 -11.07 4.62
C GLU A 130 6.91 -11.16 5.50
N GLN A 131 8.10 -11.38 4.92
CA GLN A 131 9.36 -11.44 5.66
C GLN A 131 10.02 -10.08 5.86
N GLY A 132 9.61 -9.03 5.14
CA GLY A 132 10.21 -7.71 5.32
C GLY A 132 9.75 -6.60 4.37
N GLY A 133 8.58 -6.71 3.76
CA GLY A 133 7.99 -5.70 2.88
C GLY A 133 8.68 -5.54 1.52
N TYR A 134 9.66 -6.39 1.21
CA TYR A 134 10.44 -6.37 -0.03
C TYR A 134 10.25 -7.66 -0.83
N TYR A 135 10.48 -7.60 -2.14
CA TYR A 135 10.52 -8.78 -3.01
C TYR A 135 11.12 -8.43 -4.37
N LYS A 136 11.44 -9.45 -5.15
CA LYS A 136 11.82 -9.32 -6.56
C LYS A 136 10.72 -9.90 -7.44
N TYR A 137 10.41 -9.22 -8.54
CA TYR A 137 9.52 -9.74 -9.58
C TYR A 137 10.19 -9.64 -10.95
N ASP A 138 10.19 -10.74 -11.70
CA ASP A 138 10.68 -10.78 -13.08
C ASP A 138 9.49 -10.58 -14.02
N ILE A 139 9.53 -9.54 -14.86
CA ILE A 139 8.44 -9.26 -15.80
C ILE A 139 8.49 -10.31 -16.91
N GLU A 140 7.38 -11.04 -17.06
CA GLU A 140 7.24 -12.11 -18.05
C GLU A 140 7.62 -11.64 -19.47
N ASP A 141 8.26 -12.52 -20.22
CA ASP A 141 8.73 -12.29 -21.59
C ASP A 141 9.69 -11.09 -21.77
N THR A 142 10.38 -10.67 -20.70
CA THR A 142 11.41 -9.63 -20.75
C THR A 142 12.65 -9.99 -19.93
N ASP A 143 13.74 -9.24 -20.14
CA ASP A 143 14.95 -9.29 -19.31
C ASP A 143 14.89 -8.26 -18.15
N ILE A 144 13.69 -7.79 -17.77
CA ILE A 144 13.49 -6.76 -16.76
C ILE A 144 13.05 -7.38 -15.44
N SER A 145 13.81 -7.07 -14.39
CA SER A 145 13.42 -7.34 -13.00
C SER A 145 13.02 -6.05 -12.29
N VAL A 146 11.93 -6.12 -11.52
CA VAL A 146 11.52 -5.10 -10.55
C VAL A 146 11.96 -5.55 -9.17
N ILE A 147 12.65 -4.67 -8.45
CA ILE A 147 12.99 -4.87 -7.04
C ILE A 147 12.10 -3.92 -6.24
N VAL A 148 11.22 -4.49 -5.42
CA VAL A 148 10.41 -3.75 -4.47
C VAL A 148 11.15 -3.72 -3.15
N LEU A 149 11.31 -2.53 -2.60
CA LEU A 149 11.99 -2.28 -1.34
C LEU A 149 11.00 -1.68 -0.35
N ASP A 150 11.12 -2.07 0.91
CA ASP A 150 10.44 -1.39 2.01
C ASP A 150 11.33 -0.28 2.55
N SER A 151 11.15 0.93 2.02
CA SER A 151 11.88 2.11 2.50
C SER A 151 11.36 2.66 3.83
N CYS A 152 10.25 2.15 4.38
CA CYS A 152 9.74 2.57 5.69
C CYS A 152 10.71 2.21 6.82
N LEU A 153 11.53 1.18 6.63
CA LEU A 153 12.64 0.83 7.53
C LEU A 153 13.71 1.93 7.62
N CYS A 154 13.80 2.79 6.60
CA CYS A 154 14.74 3.91 6.53
C CYS A 154 14.09 5.27 6.77
N ASP A 155 12.79 5.29 7.10
CA ASP A 155 12.06 6.53 7.35
C ASP A 155 12.58 7.20 8.64
N PRO A 156 12.97 8.49 8.62
CA PRO A 156 13.35 9.21 9.84
C PRO A 156 12.24 9.28 10.89
N MET A 157 10.97 9.06 10.51
CA MET A 157 9.83 9.00 11.40
C MET A 157 9.57 7.60 11.97
N ASN A 158 10.25 6.56 11.45
CA ASN A 158 10.19 5.23 12.02
C ASN A 158 11.05 5.13 13.28
N PHE A 159 10.44 5.39 14.45
CA PHE A 159 11.19 5.37 15.71
C PHE A 159 11.60 3.97 16.16
N TYR A 160 11.12 2.88 15.53
CA TYR A 160 11.69 1.55 15.76
C TYR A 160 13.13 1.44 15.26
N ALA A 161 13.52 2.21 14.25
CA ALA A 161 14.90 2.26 13.77
C ALA A 161 15.88 2.80 14.83
N LEU A 162 15.40 3.52 15.86
CA LEU A 162 16.22 3.97 16.99
C LEU A 162 16.51 2.86 18.01
N LEU A 163 15.74 1.77 17.97
CA LEU A 163 15.89 0.62 18.88
C LEU A 163 16.84 -0.44 18.32
N ASP A 164 17.25 -0.32 17.05
CA ASP A 164 18.22 -1.22 16.45
C ASP A 164 19.63 -0.69 16.72
N ASP A 165 20.33 -1.32 17.68
CA ASP A 165 21.68 -0.97 18.14
C ASP A 165 22.80 -1.14 17.07
N GLY A 166 22.45 -1.29 15.79
CA GLY A 166 23.39 -1.53 14.70
C GLY A 166 23.93 -2.95 14.65
N LYS A 167 23.08 -3.95 14.96
CA LYS A 167 23.43 -5.37 14.78
C LYS A 167 22.68 -5.96 13.59
N GLN A 168 23.09 -5.53 12.39
CA GLN A 168 22.87 -6.28 11.15
C GLN A 168 24.14 -7.05 10.80
#